data_AF-A0A845LV27-F1
#
_entry.id   AF-A0A845LV27-F1
#
_cell.length_a   1.000
_cell.length_b   1.000
_cell.length_c   1.000
_cell.angle_alpha   90.00
_cell.angle_beta   90.00
_cell.angle_gamma   90.00
#
_symmetry.space_group_name_H-M   'P 1'
#
loop_
_entity.id
_entity.type
_entity.pdbx_description
1 polymer ?
#
loop_
_entity_poly.entity_id
_entity_poly.type
_entity_poly.pdbx_seq_one_letter_code
_entity_poly.pdbx_strand_id
1 'polypeptide(L)' 'MSDLNQQHARVLENLIPQLERRIEQAREESRHAEAEELRREVMHHRQVLASLQSKPAHGDDNLET' A
#
# COMPACT_ATOMS: atom_id res chain seq x y z
N MET A 1 -14.36 7.04 10.43
CA MET A 1 -12.95 6.93 9.98
C MET A 1 -12.54 5.51 9.61
N SER A 2 -13.09 4.46 10.23
CA SER A 2 -12.80 3.05 9.89
C SER A 2 -13.10 2.70 8.43
N ASP A 3 -14.27 3.10 7.90
CA ASP A 3 -14.67 2.81 6.51
C ASP A 3 -13.76 3.40 5.44
N LEU A 4 -13.26 4.62 5.65
CA LEU A 4 -12.36 5.28 4.70
C LEU A 4 -10.99 4.59 4.66
N ASN A 5 -10.46 4.18 5.82
CA ASN A 5 -9.21 3.42 5.90
C ASN A 5 -9.33 2.04 5.25
N GLN A 6 -10.47 1.36 5.44
CA GLN A 6 -10.75 0.08 4.78
C GLN A 6 -10.92 0.24 3.26
N GLN A 7 -11.57 1.31 2.80
CA GLN A 7 -11.70 1.60 1.38
C GLN A 7 -10.33 1.90 0.75
N HIS A 8 -9.49 2.70 1.41
CA HIS A 8 -8.11 2.94 0.97
C HIS A 8 -7.28 1.66 0.95
N ALA A 9 -7.37 0.81 1.98
CA ALA A 9 -6.68 -0.48 2.01
C ALA A 9 -7.07 -1.36 0.83
N ARG A 10 -8.37 -1.49 0.52
CA ARG A 10 -8.86 -2.26 -0.63
C ARG A 10 -8.37 -1.71 -1.97
N VAL A 11 -8.25 -0.38 -2.11
CA VAL A 11 -7.68 0.22 -3.33
C VAL A 11 -6.22 -0.19 -3.48
N LEU A 12 -5.42 -0.09 -2.41
CA LEU A 12 -4.00 -0.46 -2.44
C LEU A 12 -3.80 -1.97 -2.67
N GLU A 13 -4.62 -2.82 -2.07
CA GLU A 13 -4.61 -4.28 -2.28
C GLU A 13 -4.86 -4.66 -3.75
N ASN A 14 -5.66 -3.90 -4.48
CA ASN A 14 -5.90 -4.11 -5.91
C ASN A 14 -4.84 -3.45 -6.81
N LEU A 15 -4.24 -2.34 -6.37
CA LEU A 15 -3.27 -1.57 -7.15
C LEU A 15 -1.87 -2.22 -7.13
N ILE A 16 -1.42 -2.70 -5.97
CA ILE A 16 -0.07 -3.28 -5.80
C ILE A 16 0.21 -4.41 -6.81
N PRO A 17 -0.67 -5.42 -7.00
CA PRO A 17 -0.43 -6.50 -7.96
C PRO A 17 -0.35 -6.01 -9.41
N GLN A 18 -1.06 -4.93 -9.76
CA GLN A 18 -1.00 -4.35 -11.11
C GLN A 18 0.33 -3.63 -11.34
N LEU A 19 0.82 -2.90 -10.35
CA LEU A 19 2.14 -2.28 -10.40
C LEU A 19 3.25 -3.34 -10.46
N GLU A 20 3.12 -4.46 -9.74
CA GLU A 20 4.08 -5.57 -9.82
C GLU A 20 4.15 -6.19 -11.22
N ARG A 21 3.01 -6.38 -11.90
CA ARG A 21 3.01 -6.81 -13.31
C ARG A 21 3.67 -5.80 -14.24
N ARG A 22 3.44 -4.50 -14.03
CA ARG A 22 4.09 -3.44 -14.83
C ARG A 22 5.61 -3.40 -14.61
N ILE A 23 6.08 -3.69 -13.39
CA ILE A 23 7.51 -3.83 -13.10
C ILE A 23 8.10 -4.99 -13.89
N GLU A 24 7.40 -6.14 -13.94
CA GLU A 24 7.85 -7.31 -14.71
C GLU A 24 7.96 -6.97 -16.20
N GLN A 25 6.92 -6.37 -16.78
CA GLN A 25 6.92 -5.92 -18.18
C GLN A 25 8.03 -4.90 -18.46
N ALA A 26 8.22 -3.91 -17.59
CA ALA A 26 9.30 -2.92 -17.73
C ALA A 26 10.68 -3.58 -17.68
N ARG A 27 10.86 -4.66 -16.90
CA ARG A 27 12.11 -5.44 -16.89
C ARG A 27 12.31 -6.23 -18.17
N GLU A 28 11.27 -6.89 -18.67
CA GLU A 28 11.30 -7.64 -19.94
C GLU A 28 11.66 -6.72 -21.11
N GLU A 29 11.13 -5.50 -21.12
CA GLU A 29 11.41 -4.49 -22.14
C GLU A 29 12.70 -3.70 -21.88
N SER A 30 13.50 -4.09 -20.89
CA SER A 30 14.75 -3.40 -20.51
C SER A 30 14.57 -1.92 -20.12
N ARG A 31 13.35 -1.52 -19.76
CA ARG A 31 12.98 -0.21 -19.20
C ARG A 31 13.33 -0.15 -17.70
N HIS A 32 14.61 -0.29 -17.37
CA HIS A 32 15.08 -0.44 -15.99
C HIS A 32 14.76 0.77 -15.08
N ALA A 33 14.82 1.99 -15.62
CA ALA A 33 14.48 3.19 -14.86
C ALA A 33 13.01 3.20 -14.42
N GLU A 34 12.09 2.83 -15.33
CA GLU A 34 10.66 2.71 -15.03
C GLU A 34 10.40 1.58 -14.01
N ALA A 35 11.05 0.43 -14.19
CA ALA A 35 10.93 -0.68 -13.25
C ALA A 35 11.39 -0.30 -11.83
N GLU A 36 12.41 0.55 -11.71
CA GLU A 36 12.89 1.02 -10.41
C GLU A 36 11.96 2.05 -9.77
N GLU A 37 11.41 2.98 -10.55
CA GLU A 37 10.41 3.95 -10.09
C GLU A 37 9.15 3.23 -9.57
N LEU A 38 8.59 2.33 -10.37
CA LEU A 38 7.43 1.53 -10.00
C LEU A 38 7.70 0.68 -8.75
N ARG A 39 8.93 0.17 -8.57
CA ARG A 39 9.32 -0.58 -7.37
C ARG A 39 9.29 0.30 -6.11
N ARG A 40 9.77 1.54 -6.19
CA ARG A 40 9.71 2.50 -5.07
C ARG A 40 8.26 2.80 -4.71
N GLU A 41 7.42 2.98 -5.72
CA GLU A 41 5.99 3.22 -5.55
C GLU A 41 5.29 2.03 -4.85
N VAL A 42 5.54 0.79 -5.29
CA VAL A 42 5.01 -0.41 -4.62
C VAL A 42 5.46 -0.50 -3.16
N MET A 43 6.71 -0.17 -2.88
CA MET A 43 7.24 -0.19 -1.52
C MET A 43 6.55 0.84 -0.62
N HIS A 44 6.29 2.05 -1.14
CA HIS A 44 5.52 3.07 -0.45
C HIS A 44 4.07 2.61 -0.19
N HIS A 45 3.38 2.08 -1.21
CA HIS A 45 2.00 1.60 -1.06
C HIS A 45 1.89 0.47 -0.03
N ARG A 46 2.88 -0.42 0.05
CA ARG A 46 2.95 -1.48 1.08
C ARG A 46 3.11 -0.90 2.49
N GLN A 47 3.92 0.14 2.66
CA GLN A 47 4.07 0.82 3.95
C GLN A 47 2.77 1.50 4.38
N VAL A 48 2.07 2.14 3.45
CA VAL A 48 0.77 2.76 3.71
C VAL A 48 -0.27 1.69 4.06
N LEU A 49 -0.34 0.59 3.32
CA LEU A 49 -1.25 -0.51 3.61
C LEU A 49 -1.01 -1.09 5.00
N ALA A 50 0.26 -1.34 5.36
CA ALA A 50 0.64 -1.81 6.70
C ALA A 50 0.23 -0.80 7.79
N SER A 51 0.36 0.50 7.53
CA SER A 51 -0.05 1.56 8.46
C SER A 51 -1.56 1.68 8.62
N LEU A 52 -2.33 1.39 7.55
CA LEU A 52 -3.79 1.36 7.59
C LEU A 52 -4.31 0.11 8.32
N GLN A 53 -3.63 -1.02 8.20
CA GLN A 53 -3.96 -2.27 8.88
C GLN A 53 -3.51 -2.29 10.35
N SER A 54 -2.43 -1.57 10.70
CA SER A 54 -1.91 -1.48 12.06
C SER A 54 -2.59 -0.44 12.94
N LYS A 55 -3.42 0.45 12.39
CA LYS A 55 -4.27 1.36 13.16
C LYS A 55 -5.55 0.62 13.60
N PRO A 56 -5.65 0.14 14.85
CA PRO A 56 -6.94 -0.24 15.39
C PRO A 56 -7.87 0.99 15.33
N ALA A 57 -9.13 0.77 14.95
CA ALA A 57 -10.20 1.72 15.26
C ALA A 57 -10.10 2.05 16.76
N HIS A 58 -10.18 3.33 17.12
CA HIS A 58 -10.07 3.84 18.49
C HIS A 58 -10.48 2.82 19.56
N GLY A 59 -9.52 2.37 20.35
CA GLY A 59 -9.72 2.15 21.78
C GLY A 59 -9.31 3.44 22.49
N ASP A 60 -10.13 4.47 22.36
CA ASP A 60 -10.26 5.43 23.46
C ASP A 60 -11.22 4.73 24.44
N ASP A 61 -10.71 4.25 25.58
CA ASP A 61 -11.44 4.32 26.84
C ASP A 61 -10.53 4.00 28.04
N ASN A 62 -10.44 4.99 28.94
CA ASN A 62 -10.13 4.93 30.36
C ASN A 62 -8.70 4.70 30.87
N LEU A 63 -7.94 5.80 30.95
CA LEU A 63 -7.04 6.07 32.08
C LEU A 63 -7.86 6.71 33.24
N GLU A 64 -8.64 5.89 33.94
CA GLU A 64 -9.10 6.19 35.30
C GLU A 64 -8.64 5.04 36.21
N THR A 65 -7.51 5.23 36.90
CA THR A 65 -7.34 4.99 38.36
C THR A 65 -5.95 5.44 38.81
#